data_AF-A0A6A4XEA8-F1
#
_entry.id   AF-A0A6A4XEA8-F1
#
_cell.length_a   1.000
_cell.length_b   1.000
_cell.length_c   1.000
_cell.angle_alpha   90.00
_cell.angle_beta   90.00
_cell.angle_gamma   90.00
#
_symmetry.space_group_name_H-M   'P 1'
#
loop_
_entity.id
_entity.type
_entity.pdbx_description
1 polymer ?
#
loop_
_entity_poly.entity_id
_entity_poly.type
_entity_poly.pdbx_seq_one_letter_code
_entity_poly.pdbx_strand_id
1 'polypeptide(L)'
;MFTDRGRRPPLMVPVALDGQKVEMELDTGATLSVCSDAGFRQLWPCGGPKLEPCSVKLKTYSGEQLPVMGQAAVNVQYGGQAQRLPLIVVEGGGPWLFGRNWLGHIRLDWPSIC
;
A
#
# COMPACT_ATOMS: atom_id res chain seq x y z
N MET A 1 18.46 -15.33 -26.91
CA MET A 1 17.45 -15.70 -25.89
C MET A 1 18.02 -15.37 -24.53
N PHE A 2 17.60 -14.27 -23.92
CA PHE A 2 17.99 -13.96 -22.54
C PHE A 2 17.02 -14.70 -21.62
N THR A 3 17.53 -15.68 -20.88
CA THR A 3 16.76 -16.37 -19.85
C THR A 3 16.55 -15.42 -18.68
N ASP A 4 15.29 -15.14 -18.35
CA ASP A 4 14.88 -14.43 -17.13
C ASP A 4 15.40 -15.19 -15.90
N ARG A 5 16.58 -14.78 -15.41
CA ARG A 5 17.22 -15.28 -14.17
C ARG A 5 17.53 -14.13 -13.21
N GLY A 6 16.80 -13.01 -13.32
CA GLY A 6 17.20 -11.74 -12.70
C GLY A 6 16.17 -11.05 -11.81
N ARG A 7 14.94 -11.56 -11.71
CA ARG A 7 13.91 -10.89 -10.92
C ARG A 7 14.06 -11.23 -9.44
N ARG A 8 14.66 -10.31 -8.67
CA ARG A 8 14.60 -10.36 -7.20
C ARG A 8 13.13 -10.27 -6.77
N PRO A 9 12.71 -11.01 -5.73
CA PRO A 9 11.37 -10.88 -5.20
C PRO A 9 11.13 -9.43 -4.71
N PRO A 10 9.87 -8.97 -4.67
CA PRO A 10 9.54 -7.68 -4.10
C PRO A 10 10.02 -7.59 -2.64
N LEU A 11 10.48 -6.40 -2.24
CA LEU A 11 10.76 -6.13 -0.84
C LEU A 11 9.43 -5.89 -0.13
N MET A 12 9.19 -6.63 0.95
CA MET A 12 7.94 -6.56 1.70
C MET A 12 8.17 -5.84 3.02
N VAL A 13 7.22 -4.99 3.41
CA VAL A 13 7.20 -4.27 4.67
C VAL A 13 6.02 -4.79 5.49
N PRO A 14 6.28 -5.53 6.59
CA PRO A 14 5.23 -5.96 7.50
C PRO A 14 4.74 -4.77 8.33
N VAL A 15 3.49 -4.37 8.14
CA VAL A 15 2.86 -3.29 8.94
C VAL A 15 1.60 -3.78 9.62
N ALA A 16 1.14 -3.06 10.63
CA ALA A 16 -0.22 -3.20 11.13
C ALA A 16 -1.04 -1.96 10.76
N LEU A 17 -2.19 -2.17 10.10
CA LEU A 17 -3.16 -1.14 9.73
C LEU A 17 -4.37 -1.28 10.65
N ASP A 18 -4.60 -0.30 11.51
CA ASP A 18 -5.68 -0.33 12.50
C ASP A 18 -5.70 -1.65 13.32
N GLY A 19 -4.49 -2.16 13.63
CA GLY A 19 -4.28 -3.42 14.36
C GLY A 19 -4.29 -4.70 13.51
N GLN A 20 -4.62 -4.62 12.22
CA GLN A 20 -4.59 -5.77 11.30
C GLN A 20 -3.23 -5.87 10.59
N LYS A 21 -2.60 -7.05 10.62
CA LYS A 21 -1.29 -7.26 9.98
C LYS A 21 -1.42 -7.36 8.46
N VAL A 22 -0.55 -6.66 7.75
CA VAL A 22 -0.49 -6.62 6.28
C VAL A 22 0.96 -6.62 5.83
N GLU A 23 1.26 -7.44 4.81
CA GLU A 23 2.50 -7.34 4.05
C GLU A 23 2.30 -6.38 2.88
N MET A 24 3.07 -5.30 2.84
CA MET A 24 3.00 -4.31 1.76
C MET A 24 4.28 -4.32 0.93
N GLU A 25 4.15 -4.31 -0.39
CA GLU A 25 5.28 -4.20 -1.31
C GLU A 25 5.87 -2.78 -1.24
N LEU A 26 7.15 -2.68 -0.89
CA LEU A 26 7.88 -1.43 -0.92
C LEU A 26 8.05 -0.95 -2.35
N ASP A 27 7.33 0.12 -2.71
CA ASP A 27 7.35 0.66 -4.06
C ASP A 27 7.75 2.14 -4.05
N THR A 28 9.04 2.39 -4.26
CA THR A 28 9.56 3.76 -4.40
C THR A 28 9.11 4.44 -5.71
N GLY A 29 8.58 3.69 -6.68
CA GLY A 29 7.97 4.22 -7.90
C GLY A 29 6.54 4.73 -7.67
N ALA A 30 5.82 4.15 -6.71
CA ALA A 30 4.49 4.59 -6.32
C ALA A 30 4.52 5.90 -5.50
N THR A 31 3.78 6.92 -5.97
CA THR A 31 3.61 8.17 -5.22
C THR A 31 2.79 7.98 -3.94
N LEU A 32 1.77 7.12 -3.99
CA LEU A 32 0.82 6.89 -2.92
C LEU A 32 0.82 5.42 -2.51
N SER A 33 0.57 5.16 -1.24
CA SER A 33 0.25 3.83 -0.75
C SER A 33 -1.16 3.45 -1.16
N VAL A 34 -1.28 2.27 -1.74
CA VAL A 34 -2.48 1.80 -2.44
C VAL A 34 -2.80 0.39 -1.99
N CYS A 35 -4.09 0.07 -1.91
CA CYS A 35 -4.56 -1.31 -1.90
C CYS A 35 -5.70 -1.49 -2.89
N SER A 36 -5.98 -2.73 -3.24
CA SER A 36 -7.20 -3.07 -3.97
C SER A 36 -8.43 -2.99 -3.08
N ASP A 37 -9.60 -2.79 -3.68
CA ASP A 37 -10.89 -2.83 -3.00
C ASP A 37 -11.23 -4.23 -2.48
N ALA A 38 -10.83 -5.27 -3.21
CA ALA A 38 -10.88 -6.65 -2.74
C ALA A 38 -10.03 -6.85 -1.47
N GLY A 39 -8.77 -6.38 -1.48
CA GLY A 39 -7.88 -6.44 -0.32
C GLY A 39 -8.42 -5.65 0.87
N PHE A 40 -8.93 -4.44 0.63
CA PHE A 40 -9.54 -3.59 1.66
C PHE A 40 -10.72 -4.29 2.36
N ARG A 41 -11.67 -4.84 1.58
CA ARG A 41 -12.83 -5.56 2.13
C ARG A 41 -12.43 -6.87 2.82
N GLN A 42 -11.37 -7.53 2.36
CA GLN A 42 -10.87 -8.74 3.02
C GLN A 42 -10.23 -8.44 4.37
N LEU A 43 -9.46 -7.35 4.46
CA LEU A 43 -8.82 -6.94 5.72
C LEU A 43 -9.84 -6.46 6.75
N TRP A 44 -10.90 -5.79 6.28
CA TRP A 44 -11.99 -5.28 7.10
C TRP A 44 -13.35 -5.78 6.61
N PRO A 45 -13.70 -7.06 6.86
CA PRO A 45 -14.95 -7.64 6.40
C PRO A 45 -16.15 -7.13 7.22
N CYS A 46 -15.93 -6.77 8.48
CA CYS A 46 -16.93 -6.26 9.40
C CYS A 46 -16.33 -5.07 10.18
N GLY A 47 -16.79 -3.86 9.91
CA GLY A 47 -16.21 -2.63 10.49
C GLY A 47 -14.98 -2.15 9.71
N GLY A 48 -14.17 -1.27 10.31
CA GLY A 48 -12.98 -0.71 9.69
C GLY A 48 -13.07 0.79 9.36
N PRO A 49 -12.02 1.35 8.74
CA PRO A 49 -11.95 2.76 8.43
C PRO A 49 -12.97 3.10 7.33
N LYS A 50 -13.60 4.27 7.44
CA LYS A 50 -14.58 4.74 6.45
C LYS A 50 -13.87 5.08 5.14
N LEU A 51 -14.40 4.54 4.04
CA LEU A 51 -13.98 4.94 2.70
C LEU A 51 -14.64 6.28 2.34
N GLU A 52 -13.81 7.28 2.03
CA GLU A 52 -14.24 8.63 1.68
C GLU A 52 -13.96 8.93 0.19
N PRO A 53 -14.77 9.79 -0.46
CA PRO A 53 -14.50 10.23 -1.82
C PRO A 53 -13.10 10.81 -1.97
N CYS A 54 -12.43 10.49 -3.07
CA CYS A 54 -11.08 10.91 -3.36
C CYS A 54 -11.00 11.48 -4.78
N SER A 55 -10.42 12.68 -4.94
CA SER A 55 -10.25 13.33 -6.26
C SER A 55 -8.94 12.96 -6.96
N VAL A 56 -8.10 12.13 -6.32
CA VAL A 56 -6.83 11.67 -6.89
C VAL A 56 -7.10 10.85 -8.15
N LYS A 57 -6.33 11.13 -9.20
CA LYS A 57 -6.29 10.33 -10.42
C LYS A 57 -4.99 9.54 -10.44
N LEU A 58 -5.10 8.22 -10.36
CA LEU A 58 -3.95 7.33 -10.40
C LEU A 58 -3.74 6.78 -11.80
N LYS A 59 -2.46 6.62 -12.16
CA LYS A 59 -2.04 5.91 -13.36
C LYS A 59 -0.93 4.95 -12.99
N THR A 60 -0.91 3.80 -13.65
CA THR A 60 0.24 2.90 -13.63
C THR A 60 1.42 3.54 -14.35
N TYR A 61 2.60 2.96 -14.19
CA TYR A 61 3.80 3.40 -14.91
C TYR A 61 3.64 3.36 -16.44
N SER A 62 2.87 2.41 -16.97
CA SER A 62 2.57 2.30 -18.41
C SER A 62 1.53 3.32 -18.89
N GLY A 63 0.97 4.13 -18.00
CA GLY A 63 0.00 5.19 -18.32
C GLY A 63 -1.46 4.78 -18.26
N GLU A 64 -1.75 3.52 -17.91
CA GLU A 64 -3.12 3.02 -17.70
C GLU A 64 -3.74 3.71 -16.49
N GLN A 65 -5.02 4.10 -16.58
CA GLN A 65 -5.73 4.70 -15.46
C GLN A 65 -6.19 3.64 -14.48
N LEU A 66 -5.94 3.87 -13.19
CA LEU A 66 -6.45 3.04 -12.11
C LEU A 66 -7.74 3.68 -11.55
N PRO A 67 -8.90 3.01 -11.64
CA PRO A 67 -10.12 3.49 -11.02
C PRO A 67 -9.95 3.58 -9.49
N VAL A 68 -10.14 4.78 -8.95
CA VAL A 68 -10.05 5.02 -7.50
C VAL A 68 -11.43 4.89 -6.88
N MET A 69 -11.56 3.99 -5.90
CA MET A 69 -12.80 3.75 -5.15
C MET A 69 -12.95 4.74 -4.00
N GLY A 70 -11.85 5.29 -3.51
CA GLY A 70 -11.82 6.30 -2.46
C GLY A 70 -10.49 6.30 -1.72
N GLN A 71 -10.48 6.94 -0.56
CA GLN A 71 -9.37 6.90 0.38
C GLN A 71 -9.87 6.63 1.80
N ALA A 72 -9.02 6.04 2.63
CA ALA A 72 -9.30 5.79 4.03
C ALA A 72 -8.11 6.25 4.89
N ALA A 73 -8.39 6.89 6.02
CA ALA A 73 -7.35 7.27 6.98
C ALA A 73 -7.11 6.14 7.98
N VAL A 74 -5.96 5.48 7.88
CA VAL A 74 -5.60 4.29 8.66
C VAL A 74 -4.48 4.58 9.65
N ASN A 75 -4.50 3.96 10.82
CA ASN A 75 -3.38 3.99 11.77
C ASN A 75 -2.34 2.93 11.36
N VAL A 76 -1.24 3.38 10.77
CA VAL A 76 -0.12 2.54 10.34
C VAL A 76 0.87 2.39 11.48
N GLN A 77 1.17 1.14 11.84
CA GLN A 77 2.13 0.80 12.89
C GLN A 77 3.28 -0.01 12.31
N TYR A 78 4.51 0.41 12.61
CA TYR A 78 5.74 -0.24 12.17
C TYR A 78 6.89 0.09 13.12
N GLY A 79 7.59 -0.92 13.64
CA GLY A 79 8.80 -0.72 14.45
C GLY A 79 8.64 0.27 15.62
N GLY A 80 7.51 0.23 16.32
CA GLY A 80 7.18 1.16 17.42
C GLY A 80 6.70 2.55 16.99
N GLN A 81 6.70 2.86 15.69
CA GLN A 81 6.09 4.06 15.13
C GLN A 81 4.58 3.83 14.92
N ALA A 82 3.79 4.88 15.12
CA ALA A 82 2.37 4.91 14.77
C ALA A 82 2.06 6.22 14.05
N GLN A 83 1.46 6.15 12.86
CA GLN A 83 1.13 7.30 12.04
C GLN A 83 -0.26 7.13 11.42
N ARG A 84 -1.09 8.17 11.47
CA ARG A 84 -2.40 8.15 10.79
C ARG A 84 -2.25 8.69 9.37
N LEU A 85 -2.30 7.81 8.38
CA LEU A 85 -1.95 8.13 6.99
C LEU A 85 -3.06 7.74 6.02
N PRO A 86 -3.19 8.42 4.86
CA PRO A 86 -4.15 8.06 3.84
C PRO A 86 -3.71 6.81 3.08
N LEU A 87 -4.62 5.85 2.95
CA LEU A 87 -4.54 4.69 2.07
C LEU A 87 -5.51 4.90 0.90
N ILE A 88 -5.02 4.81 -0.33
CA ILE A 88 -5.87 4.89 -1.51
C ILE A 88 -6.39 3.51 -1.87
N VAL A 89 -7.69 3.40 -2.10
CA VAL A 89 -8.33 2.15 -2.51
C VAL A 89 -8.65 2.23 -3.99
N VAL A 90 -8.12 1.30 -4.78
CA VAL A 90 -8.38 1.18 -6.22
C VAL A 90 -9.18 -0.07 -6.53
N GLU A 91 -9.88 -0.06 -7.66
CA GLU A 91 -10.63 -1.24 -8.12
C GLU A 91 -9.70 -2.41 -8.47
N GLY A 92 -10.13 -3.64 -8.17
CA GLY A 92 -9.53 -4.88 -8.67
C GLY A 92 -8.87 -5.74 -7.59
N GLY A 93 -7.78 -6.43 -7.95
CA GLY A 93 -7.07 -7.38 -7.08
C GLY A 93 -5.57 -7.11 -6.94
N GLY A 94 -5.15 -5.87 -7.24
CA GLY A 94 -3.74 -5.46 -7.17
C GLY A 94 -3.12 -5.55 -5.77
N PRO A 95 -1.78 -5.48 -5.68
CA PRO A 95 -1.04 -5.62 -4.43
C PRO A 95 -1.28 -4.46 -3.47
N TRP A 96 -0.85 -4.67 -2.22
CA TRP A 96 -0.69 -3.59 -1.25
C TRP A 96 0.64 -2.90 -1.50
N LEU A 97 0.62 -1.61 -1.86
CA LEU A 97 1.81 -0.82 -2.15
C LEU A 97 2.13 0.12 -0.99
N PHE A 98 3.36 0.06 -0.51
CA PHE A 98 3.94 1.01 0.44
C PHE A 98 4.65 2.10 -0.36
N GLY A 99 3.91 3.17 -0.66
CA GLY A 99 4.35 4.25 -1.52
C GLY A 99 5.15 5.34 -0.80
N ARG A 100 5.64 6.30 -1.59
CA ARG A 100 6.48 7.41 -1.09
C ARG A 100 5.79 8.30 -0.08
N ASN A 101 4.46 8.47 -0.16
CA ASN A 101 3.71 9.24 0.84
C ASN A 101 3.84 8.62 2.25
N TRP A 102 3.98 7.30 2.38
CA TRP A 102 4.22 6.68 3.69
C TRP A 102 5.71 6.61 4.03
N LEU A 103 6.59 6.42 3.04
CA LEU A 103 8.05 6.48 3.25
C LEU A 103 8.53 7.83 3.81
N GLY A 104 7.82 8.91 3.50
CA GLY A 104 8.10 10.24 4.08
C GLY A 104 7.80 10.35 5.58
N HIS A 105 7.01 9.44 6.15
CA HIS A 105 6.56 9.48 7.54
C HIS A 105 7.04 8.30 8.39
N ILE A 106 7.31 7.15 7.77
CA ILE A 106 7.70 5.92 8.47
C ILE A 106 9.15 5.59 8.14
N ARG A 107 9.98 5.51 9.18
CA ARG A 107 11.37 5.10 9.06
C ARG A 107 11.45 3.58 9.02
N LEU A 108 11.89 3.03 7.90
CA LEU A 108 12.07 1.60 7.73
C LEU A 108 13.36 1.12 8.38
N ASP A 109 13.31 -0.04 9.01
CA ASP A 109 14.48 -0.75 9.53
C ASP A 109 15.07 -1.59 8.39
N TRP A 110 15.89 -0.96 7.56
CA TRP A 110 16.46 -1.58 6.37
C TRP A 110 17.15 -2.93 6.64
N PRO A 111 17.99 -3.10 7.68
CA PRO A 111 18.54 -4.41 8.06
C PRO A 111 17.53 -5.53 8.29
N SER A 112 16.27 -5.22 8.61
CA SER A 112 15.22 -6.23 8.77
C SER A 112 14.48 -6.55 7.45
N ILE A 113 14.65 -5.71 6.43
CA ILE A 113 13.98 -5.81 5.13
C ILE A 113 14.92 -6.39 4.07
N CYS A 114 16.23 -6.15 4.15
CA CYS A 114 17.23 -6.57 3.16
C CYS A 114 18.51 -7.17 3.74
#